data_AF-A0A7R9D9M5-F1
#
_entry.id   AF-A0A7R9D9M5-F1
#
_cell.length_a   1.000
_cell.length_b   1.000
_cell.length_c   1.000
_cell.angle_alpha   90.00
_cell.angle_beta   90.00
_cell.angle_gamma   90.00
#
_symmetry.space_group_name_H-M   'P 1'
#
loop_
_entity.id
_entity.type
_entity.pdbx_description
1 polymer ?
#
loop_
_entity_poly.entity_id
_entity_poly.type
_entity_poly.pdbx_seq_one_letter_code
_entity_poly.pdbx_strand_id
1 'polypeptide(L)'
;MTVVLPGMTQEHKRVEICPRDDSESLLERWRCKTMDDLIELHNKTPMWNDDTQSYVLNFHGRVTQASVKNFQIVHDSDPEYIVMQFGRVAEDVFTMDYRYPLCAVQAFAIALSSFDSKLACE
;
A
#
# COMPACT_ATOMS: atom_id res chain seq x y z
N MET A 1 4.88 6.89 0.12
CA MET A 1 3.62 6.46 -0.54
C MET A 1 2.55 6.38 0.52
N THR A 2 1.40 7.01 0.26
CA THR A 2 0.23 6.99 1.14
C THR A 2 -0.92 6.35 0.37
N VAL A 3 -1.64 5.45 1.03
CA VAL A 3 -2.80 4.75 0.47
C VAL A 3 -3.99 5.10 1.35
N VAL A 4 -5.05 5.62 0.73
CA VAL A 4 -6.30 5.97 1.43
C VAL A 4 -7.39 5.01 0.98
N LEU A 5 -8.06 4.40 1.95
CA LEU A 5 -9.16 3.46 1.71
C LEU A 5 -10.42 3.94 2.43
N PRO A 6 -11.62 3.56 1.96
CA PRO A 6 -12.81 3.62 2.79
C PRO A 6 -12.64 2.77 4.04
N GLY A 7 -13.17 3.26 5.15
CA GLY A 7 -13.18 2.63 6.46
C GLY A 7 -13.96 1.33 6.51
N MET A 8 -13.96 0.71 7.69
CA MET A 8 -14.63 -0.56 7.93
C MET A 8 -15.63 -0.42 9.08
N THR A 9 -16.84 -0.97 8.91
CA THR A 9 -17.86 -1.05 9.96
C THR A 9 -17.47 -2.07 11.03
N GLN A 10 -18.22 -2.10 12.13
CA GLN A 10 -18.02 -3.09 13.19
C GLN A 10 -18.24 -4.53 12.72
N GLU A 11 -19.03 -4.76 11.66
CA GLU A 11 -19.19 -6.09 11.05
C GLU A 11 -18.12 -6.41 10.00
N HIS A 12 -17.00 -5.67 9.97
CA HIS A 12 -15.90 -5.86 9.01
C HIS A 12 -16.34 -5.68 7.55
N LYS A 13 -17.35 -4.86 7.29
CA LYS A 13 -17.77 -4.46 5.94
C LYS A 13 -17.21 -3.09 5.61
N ARG A 14 -17.02 -2.80 4.32
CA ARG A 14 -16.53 -1.50 3.88
C ARG A 14 -17.61 -0.44 4.03
N VAL A 15 -17.25 0.73 4.56
CA VAL A 15 -18.12 1.92 4.51
C VAL A 15 -18.26 2.35 3.06
N GLU A 16 -19.50 2.48 2.59
CA GLU A 16 -19.77 2.94 1.23
C GLU A 16 -19.47 4.44 1.12
N ILE A 17 -18.63 4.80 0.15
CA ILE A 17 -18.32 6.18 -0.19
C ILE A 17 -18.75 6.40 -1.63
N CYS A 18 -19.81 7.18 -1.81
CA CYS A 18 -20.37 7.56 -3.11
C CYS A 18 -20.33 9.08 -3.24
N PRO A 19 -19.19 9.67 -3.65
CA PRO A 19 -19.03 11.12 -3.76
C PRO A 19 -20.05 11.72 -4.73
N ARG A 20 -20.74 12.78 -4.30
CA ARG A 20 -21.64 13.56 -5.15
C ARG A 20 -20.93 14.70 -5.87
N ASP A 21 -19.79 15.11 -5.33
CA ASP A 21 -18.87 16.09 -5.90
C ASP A 21 -17.41 15.77 -5.48
N ASP A 22 -16.46 16.55 -5.99
CA ASP A 22 -15.03 16.33 -5.77
C ASP A 22 -14.60 16.46 -4.30
N SER A 23 -15.31 17.27 -3.50
CA SER A 23 -14.99 17.49 -2.08
C SER A 23 -15.26 16.25 -1.23
N GLU A 24 -16.16 15.39 -1.69
CA GLU A 24 -16.49 14.13 -1.02
C GLU A 24 -15.57 12.96 -1.43
N SER A 25 -14.64 13.17 -2.38
CA SER A 25 -13.68 12.15 -2.81
C SER A 25 -12.75 11.72 -1.68
N LEU A 26 -12.17 10.51 -1.79
CA LEU A 26 -11.19 10.01 -0.80
C LEU A 26 -10.01 10.95 -0.62
N LEU A 27 -9.52 11.54 -1.72
CA LEU A 27 -8.36 12.41 -1.72
C LEU A 27 -8.66 13.75 -1.01
N GLU A 28 -9.79 14.38 -1.31
CA GLU A 28 -10.16 15.64 -0.68
C GLU A 28 -10.49 15.46 0.81
N ARG A 29 -11.22 14.41 1.18
CA ARG A 29 -11.44 14.06 2.59
C ARG A 29 -10.12 13.88 3.35
N TRP A 30 -9.15 13.18 2.76
CA TRP A 30 -7.82 13.02 3.35
C TRP A 30 -7.05 14.34 3.46
N ARG A 31 -7.08 15.20 2.43
CA ARG A 31 -6.46 16.53 2.43
C ARG A 31 -7.04 17.44 3.52
N CYS A 32 -8.36 17.40 3.70
CA CYS A 32 -9.09 18.16 4.72
C CYS A 32 -9.06 17.52 6.12
N LYS A 33 -8.41 16.36 6.29
CA LYS A 33 -8.34 15.61 7.55
C LYS A 33 -9.69 15.15 8.10
N THR A 34 -10.66 14.91 7.22
CA THR A 34 -11.94 14.27 7.54
C THR A 34 -11.77 12.74 7.49
N MET A 35 -11.34 12.15 8.60
CA MET A 35 -10.86 10.76 8.65
C MET A 35 -11.85 9.74 9.22
N ASP A 36 -13.05 10.15 9.66
CA ASP A 36 -13.99 9.29 10.41
C ASP A 36 -14.33 7.97 9.68
N ASP A 37 -14.42 8.01 8.35
CA ASP A 37 -14.71 6.86 7.49
C ASP A 37 -13.53 6.48 6.57
N LEU A 38 -12.31 6.83 6.95
CA LEU A 38 -11.11 6.56 6.15
C LEU A 38 -10.09 5.72 6.92
N ILE A 39 -9.34 4.92 6.17
CA ILE A 39 -8.14 4.25 6.66
C ILE A 39 -6.96 4.81 5.85
N GLU A 40 -5.99 5.36 6.56
CA GLU A 40 -4.72 5.83 6.01
C GLU A 40 -3.64 4.79 6.25
N LEU A 41 -2.97 4.38 5.18
CA LEU A 41 -1.88 3.40 5.22
C LEU A 41 -0.64 4.00 4.54
N HIS A 42 0.53 3.50 4.93
CA HIS A 42 1.81 4.00 4.45
C HIS A 42 2.71 2.88 3.98
N ASN A 43 3.64 3.22 3.09
CA ASN A 43 4.76 2.34 2.81
C ASN A 43 5.62 2.18 4.07
N LYS A 44 5.90 0.92 4.45
CA LYS A 44 6.78 0.58 5.56
C LYS A 44 8.16 1.14 5.30
N THR A 45 8.69 1.88 6.26
CA THR A 45 10.06 2.40 6.20
C THR A 45 11.05 1.23 6.20
N PRO A 46 11.95 1.13 5.20
CA PRO A 46 12.99 0.11 5.20
C PRO A 46 13.88 0.19 6.44
N MET A 47 14.38 -0.95 6.90
CA MET A 47 15.34 -1.01 7.99
C MET A 47 16.76 -1.07 7.43
N TRP A 48 17.70 -0.45 8.13
CA TRP A 48 19.12 -0.59 7.81
C TRP A 48 19.57 -2.02 8.06
N ASN A 49 20.31 -2.59 7.11
CA ASN A 49 20.93 -3.90 7.22
C ASN A 49 22.46 -3.74 7.14
N ASP A 50 23.15 -4.03 8.24
CA ASP A 50 24.60 -3.87 8.36
C ASP A 50 25.39 -4.82 7.44
N ASP A 51 24.89 -6.02 7.20
CA ASP A 51 25.60 -7.02 6.37
C ASP A 51 25.66 -6.59 4.90
N THR A 52 24.58 -5.97 4.41
CA THR A 52 24.45 -5.51 3.01
C THR A 52 24.75 -4.02 2.84
N GLN A 53 24.95 -3.28 3.94
CA GLN A 53 25.13 -1.82 3.97
C GLN A 53 24.03 -1.08 3.19
N SER A 54 22.78 -1.50 3.36
CA SER A 54 21.65 -0.98 2.59
C SER A 54 20.35 -0.97 3.39
N TYR A 55 19.39 -0.16 2.95
CA TYR A 55 18.04 -0.11 3.50
C TYR A 55 17.17 -1.18 2.84
N VAL A 56 16.67 -2.14 3.63
CA VAL A 56 15.95 -3.31 3.14
C VAL A 56 14.59 -3.49 3.81
N LEU A 57 13.67 -4.12 3.08
CA LEU A 57 12.43 -4.68 3.62
C LEU A 57 12.52 -6.20 3.63
N ASN A 58 11.99 -6.83 4.69
CA ASN A 58 11.95 -8.28 4.78
C ASN A 58 10.66 -8.82 4.14
N PHE A 59 10.80 -9.41 2.96
CA PHE A 59 9.69 -10.02 2.22
C PHE A 59 9.55 -11.54 2.45
N HIS A 60 10.30 -12.12 3.39
CA HIS A 60 10.26 -13.56 3.70
C HIS A 60 10.41 -14.47 2.46
N GLY A 61 11.29 -14.09 1.53
CA GLY A 61 11.54 -14.82 0.29
C GLY A 61 10.46 -14.67 -0.80
N ARG A 62 9.41 -13.87 -0.57
CA ARG A 62 8.35 -13.61 -1.57
C ARG A 62 8.85 -12.69 -2.69
N VAL A 63 9.79 -11.81 -2.40
CA VAL A 63 10.44 -10.90 -3.36
C VAL A 63 11.90 -11.30 -3.49
N THR A 64 12.34 -11.53 -4.72
CA THR A 64 13.68 -12.09 -5.00
C THR A 64 14.53 -11.20 -5.90
N GLN A 65 13.96 -10.16 -6.51
CA GLN A 65 14.69 -9.21 -7.33
C GLN A 65 14.53 -7.78 -6.81
N ALA A 66 15.62 -7.01 -6.87
CA ALA A 66 15.59 -5.60 -6.57
C ALA A 66 14.70 -4.85 -7.58
N SER A 67 13.90 -3.93 -7.06
CA SER A 67 13.07 -3.04 -7.87
C SER A 67 12.59 -1.88 -7.02
N VAL A 68 12.47 -0.69 -7.62
CA VAL A 68 11.79 0.46 -7.02
C VAL A 68 10.30 0.20 -6.73
N LYS A 69 9.74 -0.87 -7.34
CA LYS A 69 8.36 -1.31 -7.14
C LYS A 69 8.20 -2.27 -5.95
N ASN A 70 9.27 -2.59 -5.22
CA ASN A 70 9.18 -3.44 -4.04
C ASN A 70 8.73 -2.61 -2.84
N PHE A 71 7.55 -2.91 -2.29
CA PHE A 71 7.01 -2.17 -1.15
C PHE A 71 6.14 -3.04 -0.24
N GLN A 72 6.00 -2.59 1.01
CA GLN A 72 5.07 -3.14 1.98
C GLN A 72 4.18 -2.00 2.48
N ILE A 73 2.87 -2.20 2.52
CA ILE A 73 1.91 -1.23 3.04
C ILE A 73 1.48 -1.67 4.44
N VAL A 74 1.52 -0.74 5.39
CA VAL A 74 1.20 -0.94 6.81
C VAL A 74 0.34 0.19 7.33
N HIS A 75 -0.29 -0.03 8.48
CA HIS A 75 -0.87 1.05 9.27
C HIS A 75 0.17 1.52 10.30
N ASP A 76 0.27 2.82 10.55
CA ASP A 76 1.32 3.38 11.42
C ASP A 76 1.22 2.90 12.88
N SER A 77 0.01 2.54 13.33
CA SER A 77 -0.19 1.99 14.68
C SER A 77 0.27 0.53 14.83
N ASP A 78 0.47 -0.20 13.72
CA ASP A 78 0.94 -1.59 13.72
C ASP A 78 1.81 -1.87 12.48
N PRO A 79 3.09 -1.46 12.49
CA PRO A 79 4.01 -1.66 11.37
C PRO A 79 4.34 -3.13 11.07
N GLU A 80 4.05 -4.05 11.99
CA GLU A 80 4.30 -5.48 11.82
C GLU A 80 3.14 -6.18 11.08
N TYR A 81 1.94 -5.60 11.12
CA TYR A 81 0.85 -6.02 10.28
C TYR A 81 1.02 -5.52 8.84
N ILE A 82 1.64 -6.36 8.00
CA ILE A 82 1.77 -6.10 6.56
C ILE A 82 0.39 -6.24 5.89
N VAL A 83 -0.27 -5.12 5.61
CA VAL A 83 -1.59 -5.07 4.96
C VAL A 83 -1.47 -5.51 3.50
N MET A 84 -0.39 -5.11 2.82
CA MET A 84 -0.08 -5.56 1.47
C MET A 84 1.43 -5.62 1.30
N GLN A 85 1.91 -6.60 0.53
CA GLN A 85 3.26 -6.57 0.00
C GLN A 85 3.25 -6.84 -1.50
N PHE A 86 4.10 -6.12 -2.20
CA PHE A 86 4.27 -6.22 -3.63
C PHE A 86 5.75 -6.19 -3.97
N GLY A 87 6.18 -7.03 -4.91
CA GLY A 87 7.55 -6.97 -5.40
C GLY A 87 7.88 -7.96 -6.49
N ARG A 88 9.03 -7.73 -7.12
CA ARG A 88 9.46 -8.43 -8.34
C ARG A 88 10.08 -9.79 -8.02
N VAL A 89 9.75 -10.78 -8.83
CA VAL A 89 10.35 -12.13 -8.79
C VAL A 89 11.00 -12.55 -10.10
N ALA A 90 10.52 -12.04 -11.24
CA ALA A 90 11.13 -12.24 -12.56
C ALA A 90 11.00 -10.98 -13.43
N GLU A 91 11.50 -11.05 -14.66
CA GLU A 91 11.14 -10.06 -15.68
C GLU A 91 9.63 -10.06 -15.88
N ASP A 92 8.99 -8.90 -15.66
CA ASP A 92 7.54 -8.70 -15.72
C ASP A 92 6.66 -9.59 -14.82
N VAL A 93 7.25 -10.30 -13.86
CA VAL A 93 6.51 -11.12 -12.88
C VAL A 93 6.70 -10.57 -11.47
N PHE A 94 5.58 -10.35 -10.79
CA PHE A 94 5.52 -9.80 -9.45
C PHE A 94 4.63 -10.66 -8.55
N THR A 95 4.98 -10.73 -7.27
CA THR A 95 4.11 -11.28 -6.22
C THR A 95 3.30 -10.17 -5.59
N MET A 96 2.04 -10.44 -5.28
CA MET A 96 1.14 -9.53 -4.57
C MET A 96 0.40 -10.32 -3.50
N ASP A 97 0.68 -10.02 -2.23
CA ASP A 97 -0.05 -10.56 -1.09
C ASP A 97 -0.79 -9.43 -0.41
N TYR A 98 -2.05 -9.65 -0.01
CA TYR A 98 -2.85 -8.66 0.70
C TYR A 98 -3.64 -9.31 1.82
N ARG A 99 -3.93 -8.50 2.84
CA ARG A 99 -4.69 -8.87 4.03
C ARG A 99 -5.81 -7.85 4.26
N TYR A 100 -6.67 -8.14 5.22
CA TYR A 100 -7.64 -7.17 5.70
C TYR A 100 -6.95 -5.82 6.01
N PRO A 101 -7.54 -4.67 5.66
CA PRO A 101 -8.89 -4.49 5.14
C PRO A 101 -8.99 -4.47 3.60
N LEU A 102 -7.94 -4.84 2.85
CA LEU A 102 -7.98 -4.78 1.39
C LEU A 102 -8.81 -5.90 0.77
N CYS A 103 -9.44 -5.59 -0.36
CA CYS A 103 -9.88 -6.61 -1.33
C CYS A 103 -8.92 -6.69 -2.53
N ALA A 104 -9.05 -7.74 -3.34
CA ALA A 104 -8.19 -7.98 -4.50
C ALA A 104 -8.16 -6.80 -5.48
N VAL A 105 -9.31 -6.17 -5.74
CA VAL A 105 -9.41 -5.03 -6.68
C VAL A 105 -8.61 -3.83 -6.17
N GLN A 106 -8.69 -3.54 -4.87
CA GLN A 106 -7.94 -2.44 -4.27
C GLN A 106 -6.44 -2.73 -4.27
N ALA A 107 -6.04 -3.92 -3.83
CA ALA A 107 -4.64 -4.33 -3.84
C ALA A 107 -4.05 -4.25 -5.26
N PHE A 108 -4.78 -4.77 -6.25
CA PHE A 108 -4.36 -4.73 -7.64
C PHE A 108 -4.26 -3.31 -8.20
N ALA A 109 -5.23 -2.43 -7.89
CA ALA A 109 -5.17 -1.03 -8.29
C ALA A 109 -3.98 -0.28 -7.67
N ILE A 110 -3.67 -0.56 -6.40
CA ILE A 110 -2.47 -0.03 -5.72
C ILE A 110 -1.21 -0.51 -6.45
N ALA A 111 -1.11 -1.81 -6.76
CA ALA A 111 0.01 -2.36 -7.52
C ALA A 111 0.17 -1.67 -8.90
N LEU A 112 -0.92 -1.52 -9.66
CA LEU A 112 -0.90 -0.83 -10.97
C LEU A 112 -0.40 0.60 -10.87
N SER A 113 -0.77 1.35 -9.82
CA SER A 113 -0.29 2.72 -9.61
C SER A 113 1.24 2.81 -9.47
N SER A 114 1.90 1.75 -9.01
CA SER A 114 3.38 1.69 -8.92
C SER A 114 4.07 1.52 -10.28
N PHE A 115 3.33 1.15 -11.33
CA PHE A 115 3.86 1.11 -12.70
C PHE A 115 3.72 2.47 -13.40
N ASP A 116 2.70 3.26 -13.05
CA ASP A 116 2.39 4.53 -13.70
C ASP A 116 3.11 5.75 -13.09
N SER A 117 3.74 5.58 -11.91
CA SER A 117 4.57 6.64 -11.33
C SER A 117 5.85 6.87 -12.16
N LYS A 118 5.79 7.82 -13.10
CA LYS A 118 6.94 8.30 -13.89
C LYS A 118 7.96 9.06 -13.03
N LEU A 119 9.18 8.52 -12.92
CA LEU A 119 10.43 9.13 -13.44
C LEU A 119 11.67 8.32 -12.97
N ALA A 120 12.46 7.90 -13.95
CA ALA A 120 13.88 7.51 -13.86
C ALA A 120 14.25 6.31 -12.97
N CYS A 121 14.20 5.11 -13.56
CA CYS A 121 15.38 4.31 -13.90
C CYS A 121 14.93 2.89 -14.25
N GLU A 122 15.45 2.37 -15.36
CA GLU A 122 15.53 0.92 -15.60
C GLU A 122 16.23 0.22 -14.42
#